data_AF-A0AAU5SGB5-F1
#
_entry.id   AF-A0AAU5SGB5-F1
#
_cell.length_a   1.000
_cell.length_b   1.000
_cell.length_c   1.000
_cell.angle_alpha   90.00
_cell.angle_beta   90.00
_cell.angle_gamma   90.00
#
_symmetry.space_group_name_H-M   'P 1'
#
loop_
_entity.id
_entity.type
_entity.pdbx_description
1 polymer ?
#
loop_
_entity_poly.entity_id
_entity_poly.type
_entity_poly.pdbx_seq_one_letter_code
_entity_poly.pdbx_strand_id
1 'polypeptide(L)'
;MADILELMLTLDLRDELSEDELAELRWHLGLGPKPEILRIVTEFPFVDEDDDGVLVVEDHPQPLLGQHGEAFEVDGALVSVLLRRERTSFGAWALTSRQEIHPDQFALTGRLLGWLAAKADDRRRRFDGSVDLGWTRFYESRQVEPLVVREGVVIWPS
;
A
#
# COMPACT_ATOMS: atom_id res chain seq x y z
N MET A 1 11.96 -20.86 0.76
CA MET A 1 11.03 -20.55 -0.35
C MET A 1 10.17 -19.44 0.20
N ALA A 2 10.30 -18.25 -0.35
CA ALA A 2 9.57 -17.09 0.14
C ALA A 2 8.34 -16.89 -0.74
N ASP A 3 7.18 -16.67 -0.14
CA ASP A 3 5.94 -16.48 -0.88
C ASP A 3 5.83 -15.01 -1.30
N ILE A 4 6.78 -14.49 -2.08
CA ILE A 4 6.83 -13.06 -2.41
C ILE A 4 5.96 -12.73 -3.63
N LEU A 5 5.21 -11.62 -3.51
CA LEU A 5 4.51 -11.02 -4.64
C LEU A 5 5.13 -9.67 -4.98
N GLU A 6 5.29 -9.44 -6.28
CA GLU A 6 5.39 -8.10 -6.81
C GLU A 6 4.03 -7.43 -6.71
N LEU A 7 3.97 -6.30 -6.03
CA LEU A 7 2.82 -5.42 -5.95
C LEU A 7 3.11 -4.19 -6.82
N MET A 8 2.25 -3.91 -7.80
CA MET A 8 2.32 -2.71 -8.61
C MET A 8 1.03 -1.90 -8.48
N LEU A 9 1.16 -0.65 -8.02
CA LEU A 9 0.08 0.31 -7.89
C LEU A 9 0.24 1.41 -8.94
N THR A 10 -0.86 1.71 -9.64
CA THR A 10 -0.93 2.83 -10.59
C THR A 10 -2.31 3.46 -10.55
N LEU A 11 -2.46 4.53 -9.75
CA LEU A 11 -3.75 5.19 -9.56
C LEU A 11 -3.63 6.70 -9.39
N ASP A 12 -4.70 7.38 -9.75
CA ASP A 12 -4.90 8.78 -9.42
C ASP A 12 -5.78 8.89 -8.17
N LEU A 13 -5.42 9.75 -7.23
CA LEU A 13 -6.20 10.04 -6.03
C LEU A 13 -6.90 11.39 -6.18
N ARG A 14 -8.06 11.54 -5.52
CA ARG A 14 -8.83 12.79 -5.48
C ARG A 14 -8.11 13.87 -4.65
N ASP A 15 -8.63 15.10 -4.61
CA ASP A 15 -7.99 16.20 -3.87
C ASP A 15 -8.32 16.20 -2.37
N GLU A 16 -9.30 15.39 -1.92
CA GLU A 16 -9.73 15.35 -0.52
C GLU A 16 -8.81 14.48 0.36
N LEU A 17 -7.53 14.83 0.39
CA LEU A 17 -6.54 14.31 1.33
C LEU A 17 -6.19 15.42 2.31
N SER A 18 -6.42 15.17 3.61
CA SER A 18 -5.92 16.06 4.66
C SER A 18 -4.38 16.07 4.69
N GLU A 19 -3.80 17.09 5.32
CA GLU A 19 -2.34 17.17 5.48
C GLU A 19 -1.77 15.99 6.29
N ASP A 20 -2.48 15.56 7.33
CA ASP A 20 -2.13 14.38 8.14
C ASP A 20 -2.11 13.09 7.29
N GLU A 21 -3.18 12.85 6.52
CA GLU A 21 -3.26 11.69 5.62
C GLU A 21 -2.14 11.74 4.57
N LEU A 22 -1.85 12.92 4.02
CA LEU A 22 -0.78 13.07 3.03
C LEU A 22 0.60 12.81 3.64
N ALA A 23 0.84 13.25 4.89
CA ALA A 23 2.08 13.02 5.60
C ALA A 23 2.29 11.53 5.88
N GLU A 24 1.24 10.83 6.34
CA GLU A 24 1.30 9.39 6.57
C GLU A 24 1.43 8.59 5.27
N LEU A 25 0.72 8.97 4.20
CA LEU A 25 0.89 8.34 2.90
C LEU A 25 2.34 8.48 2.43
N ARG A 26 2.94 9.67 2.55
CA ARG A 26 4.36 9.86 2.20
C ARG A 26 5.29 9.01 3.05
N TRP A 27 5.01 8.85 4.35
CA TRP A 27 5.77 7.94 5.21
C TRP A 27 5.65 6.49 4.74
N HIS A 28 4.44 6.00 4.50
CA HIS A 28 4.23 4.65 3.99
C HIS A 28 4.92 4.40 2.66
N LEU A 29 5.05 5.42 1.82
CA LEU A 29 5.77 5.39 0.56
C LEU A 29 7.28 5.61 0.70
N GLY A 30 7.83 5.75 1.91
CA GLY A 30 9.27 6.02 2.10
C GLY A 30 9.73 7.42 1.64
N LEU A 31 8.79 8.33 1.39
CA LEU A 31 9.03 9.69 0.88
C LEU A 31 9.05 10.76 1.97
N GLY A 32 8.88 10.37 3.23
CA GLY A 32 8.82 11.30 4.36
C GLY A 32 8.99 10.60 5.71
N PRO A 33 9.18 11.39 6.79
CA PRO A 33 9.31 10.87 8.14
C PRO A 33 7.97 10.32 8.68
N LYS A 34 8.04 9.43 9.66
CA LYS A 34 6.86 8.93 10.38
C LYS A 34 6.12 10.07 11.08
N PRO A 35 4.79 10.22 10.88
CA PRO A 35 3.99 11.16 11.65
C PRO A 35 3.90 10.78 13.14
N GLU A 36 3.56 11.76 13.96
CA GLU A 36 3.25 11.53 15.38
C GLU A 36 1.92 10.76 15.55
N ILE A 37 0.92 11.09 14.72
CA ILE A 37 -0.41 10.49 14.75
C ILE A 37 -0.69 9.84 13.39
N LEU A 38 -1.07 8.57 13.41
CA LEU A 38 -1.49 7.82 12.23
C LEU A 38 -3.03 7.88 12.10
N ARG A 39 -3.50 8.10 10.88
CA ARG A 39 -4.88 8.30 10.43
C ARG A 39 -5.33 7.27 9.39
N ILE A 40 -4.40 6.70 8.61
CA ILE A 40 -4.68 5.73 7.55
C ILE A 40 -4.63 4.31 8.12
N VAL A 41 -3.48 3.91 8.66
CA VAL A 41 -3.30 2.64 9.36
C VAL A 41 -2.96 2.95 10.79
N THR A 42 -3.89 2.68 11.70
CA THR A 42 -3.78 3.11 13.10
C THR A 42 -3.21 2.05 14.04
N GLU A 43 -3.07 0.82 13.57
CA GLU A 43 -2.66 -0.34 14.38
C GLU A 43 -1.62 -1.16 13.61
N PHE A 44 -0.59 -1.61 14.31
CA PHE A 44 0.51 -2.43 13.80
C PHE A 44 0.84 -3.54 14.81
N PRO A 45 -0.14 -4.40 15.14
CA PRO A 45 0.05 -5.40 16.19
C PRO A 45 1.20 -6.33 15.81
N PHE A 46 2.17 -6.43 16.69
CA PHE A 46 3.32 -7.31 16.62
C PHE A 46 3.41 -8.07 17.93
N VAL A 47 3.58 -9.39 17.85
CA VAL A 47 3.76 -10.22 19.03
C VAL A 47 5.24 -10.26 19.35
N ASP A 48 5.62 -9.71 20.50
CA ASP A 48 6.98 -9.76 21.01
C ASP A 48 7.03 -10.52 22.34
N GLU A 49 8.22 -11.00 22.69
CA GLU A 49 8.49 -11.61 24.00
C GLU A 49 9.14 -10.55 24.89
N ASP A 50 8.52 -10.24 26.03
CA ASP A 50 9.09 -9.29 26.98
C ASP A 50 10.29 -9.87 27.77
N ASP A 51 10.92 -9.04 28.61
CA ASP A 51 12.10 -9.43 29.40
C ASP A 51 11.83 -10.63 30.35
N ASP A 52 10.57 -10.92 30.65
CA ASP A 52 10.13 -12.02 31.52
C ASP A 52 9.73 -13.29 30.73
N GLY A 53 9.84 -13.26 29.40
CA GLY A 53 9.47 -14.39 28.53
C GLY A 53 7.97 -14.46 28.22
N VAL A 54 7.21 -13.39 28.45
CA VAL A 54 5.76 -13.33 28.22
C VAL A 54 5.48 -12.72 26.86
N LEU A 55 4.60 -13.38 26.08
CA LEU A 55 4.15 -12.84 24.80
C LEU A 55 3.21 -11.65 25.02
N VAL A 56 3.61 -10.49 24.52
CA VAL A 56 2.85 -9.23 24.54
C VAL A 56 2.54 -8.78 23.11
N VAL A 57 1.44 -8.05 22.93
CA VAL A 57 1.11 -7.43 21.64
C VAL A 57 1.40 -5.95 21.74
N GLU A 58 2.37 -5.49 20.96
CA GLU A 58 2.77 -4.09 20.87
C GLU A 58 2.53 -3.55 19.45
N ASP A 59 2.38 -2.24 19.33
CA ASP A 59 2.29 -1.59 18.02
C ASP A 59 3.69 -1.23 17.53
N HIS A 60 4.09 -1.80 16.39
CA HIS A 60 5.35 -1.47 15.71
C HIS A 60 5.09 -0.82 14.34
N PRO A 61 4.77 0.50 14.30
CA PRO A 61 4.53 1.21 13.07
C PRO A 61 5.70 1.16 12.09
N GLN A 62 5.43 0.73 10.87
CA GLN A 62 6.41 0.65 9.79
C GLN A 62 5.81 1.09 8.44
N PRO A 63 6.63 1.64 7.53
CA PRO A 63 6.17 1.98 6.19
C PRO A 63 5.82 0.70 5.42
N LEU A 64 4.66 0.68 4.75
CA LEU A 64 4.13 -0.52 4.10
C LEU A 64 4.50 -0.61 2.61
N LEU A 65 4.89 0.50 2.00
CA LEU A 65 5.28 0.62 0.59
C LEU A 65 6.58 1.45 0.45
N GLY A 66 7.43 1.35 1.49
CA GLY A 66 8.60 2.21 1.67
C GLY A 66 9.89 1.64 1.13
N GLN A 67 9.87 0.45 0.53
CA GLN A 67 11.08 -0.17 0.00
C GLN A 67 11.55 0.58 -1.27
N HIS A 68 12.85 0.86 -1.32
CA HIS A 68 13.53 1.54 -2.42
C HIS A 68 14.85 0.84 -2.71
N GLY A 69 15.27 0.86 -3.97
CA GLY A 69 16.53 0.25 -4.41
C GLY A 69 16.31 -0.96 -5.30
N GLU A 70 17.30 -1.84 -5.38
CA GLU A 70 17.22 -3.09 -6.14
C GLU A 70 16.20 -4.04 -5.49
N ALA A 71 15.33 -4.62 -6.31
CA ALA A 71 14.41 -5.66 -5.88
C ALA A 71 15.17 -6.98 -5.66
N PHE A 72 14.74 -7.79 -4.69
CA PHE A 72 15.48 -8.98 -4.28
C PHE A 72 15.05 -10.24 -5.02
N GLU A 73 13.74 -10.46 -5.16
CA GLU A 73 13.14 -11.62 -5.81
C GLU A 73 12.69 -11.34 -7.25
N VAL A 74 12.39 -10.07 -7.56
CA VAL A 74 12.03 -9.64 -8.92
C VAL A 74 13.10 -8.75 -9.52
N ASP A 75 13.16 -8.71 -10.85
CA ASP A 75 14.11 -7.83 -11.55
C ASP A 75 13.78 -6.33 -11.34
N GLY A 76 14.79 -5.48 -11.43
CA GLY A 76 14.63 -4.02 -11.48
C GLY A 76 14.59 -3.36 -10.10
N ALA A 77 13.92 -2.21 -10.01
CA ALA A 77 13.91 -1.39 -8.80
C ALA A 77 12.55 -1.39 -8.08
N LEU A 78 12.59 -1.32 -6.76
CA LEU A 78 11.48 -0.96 -5.90
C LEU A 78 11.42 0.57 -5.81
N VAL A 79 10.21 1.11 -5.96
CA VAL A 79 10.02 2.56 -6.06
C VAL A 79 8.62 2.96 -5.60
N SER A 80 8.51 4.13 -4.99
CA SER A 80 7.25 4.82 -4.77
C SER A 80 7.37 6.28 -5.22
N VAL A 81 6.38 6.76 -5.96
CA VAL A 81 6.31 8.13 -6.49
C VAL A 81 4.91 8.68 -6.24
N LEU A 82 4.83 9.86 -5.62
CA LEU A 82 3.60 10.60 -5.40
C LEU A 82 3.75 12.04 -5.89
N LEU A 83 2.99 12.44 -6.90
CA LEU A 83 3.07 13.77 -7.51
C LEU A 83 1.74 14.51 -7.43
N ARG A 84 1.78 15.79 -7.08
CA ARG A 84 0.61 16.69 -7.21
C ARG A 84 0.46 17.10 -8.67
N ARG A 85 -0.74 17.00 -9.22
CA ARG A 85 -1.05 17.47 -10.57
C ARG A 85 -1.50 18.94 -10.51
N GLU A 86 -0.88 19.80 -11.31
CA GLU A 86 -1.14 21.26 -11.27
C GLU A 86 -2.42 21.68 -12.03
N ARG A 87 -2.89 20.87 -12.99
CA ARG A 87 -4.05 21.18 -13.83
C ARG A 87 -4.81 19.91 -14.18
N THR A 88 -5.86 19.58 -13.44
CA THR A 88 -6.72 18.46 -13.83
C THR A 88 -8.19 18.75 -13.60
N SER A 89 -8.99 18.18 -14.49
CA SER A 89 -10.43 18.01 -14.32
C SER A 89 -10.77 16.75 -13.51
N PHE A 90 -9.76 15.94 -13.14
CA PHE A 90 -9.89 14.61 -12.52
C PHE A 90 -8.58 14.20 -11.84
N GLY A 91 -8.63 13.67 -10.61
CA GLY A 91 -7.48 13.28 -9.80
C GLY A 91 -6.48 14.40 -9.51
N ALA A 92 -6.22 14.71 -8.24
CA ALA A 92 -5.24 15.73 -7.84
C ALA A 92 -3.84 15.16 -7.62
N TRP A 93 -3.73 13.85 -7.39
CA TRP A 93 -2.46 13.18 -7.11
C TRP A 93 -2.26 11.98 -8.02
N ALA A 94 -1.05 11.81 -8.53
CA ALA A 94 -0.63 10.62 -9.27
C ALA A 94 0.26 9.76 -8.36
N LEU A 95 -0.14 8.51 -8.12
CA LEU A 95 0.60 7.53 -7.33
C LEU A 95 1.07 6.38 -8.23
N THR A 96 2.36 6.07 -8.15
CA THR A 96 2.93 4.81 -8.65
C THR A 96 3.77 4.18 -7.55
N SER A 97 3.59 2.90 -7.28
CA SER A 97 4.40 2.16 -6.31
C SER A 97 4.63 0.74 -6.78
N ARG A 98 5.87 0.27 -6.68
CA ARG A 98 6.30 -1.10 -7.01
C ARG A 98 7.07 -1.67 -5.83
N GLN A 99 6.56 -2.74 -5.23
CA GLN A 99 7.06 -3.31 -3.97
C GLN A 99 7.13 -4.84 -4.05
N GLU A 100 7.94 -5.44 -3.17
CA GLU A 100 7.91 -6.88 -2.86
C GLU A 100 7.18 -7.08 -1.54
N ILE A 101 6.09 -7.84 -1.55
CA ILE A 101 5.27 -8.08 -0.37
C ILE A 101 5.20 -9.56 -0.04
N HIS A 102 5.29 -9.89 1.25
CA HIS A 102 5.05 -11.22 1.78
C HIS A 102 3.60 -11.33 2.30
N PRO A 103 2.95 -12.51 2.24
CA PRO A 103 1.61 -12.75 2.78
C PRO A 103 1.40 -12.28 4.21
N ASP A 104 2.42 -12.34 5.06
CA ASP A 104 2.34 -11.83 6.44
C ASP A 104 2.03 -10.32 6.50
N GLN A 105 2.37 -9.57 5.44
CA GLN A 105 2.11 -8.14 5.33
C GLN A 105 0.71 -7.83 4.78
N PHE A 106 -0.04 -8.82 4.27
CA PHE A 106 -1.33 -8.61 3.59
C PHE A 106 -2.37 -7.92 4.46
N ALA A 107 -2.40 -8.20 5.76
CA ALA A 107 -3.35 -7.57 6.66
C ALA A 107 -3.11 -6.05 6.75
N LEU A 108 -1.87 -5.63 7.02
CA LEU A 108 -1.51 -4.21 7.16
C LEU A 108 -1.55 -3.49 5.81
N THR A 109 -0.91 -4.06 4.79
CA THR A 109 -0.94 -3.52 3.42
C THR A 109 -2.37 -3.45 2.90
N GLY A 110 -3.21 -4.43 3.23
CA GLY A 110 -4.62 -4.44 2.89
C GLY A 110 -5.40 -3.25 3.45
N ARG A 111 -5.10 -2.82 4.68
CA ARG A 111 -5.71 -1.61 5.27
C ARG A 111 -5.33 -0.36 4.49
N LEU A 112 -4.06 -0.19 4.16
CA LEU A 112 -3.58 0.94 3.34
C LEU A 112 -4.22 0.93 1.94
N LEU A 113 -4.27 -0.24 1.28
CA LEU A 113 -4.87 -0.39 -0.04
C LEU A 113 -6.39 -0.12 -0.02
N GLY A 114 -7.09 -0.54 1.03
CA GLY A 114 -8.49 -0.21 1.24
C GLY A 114 -8.73 1.30 1.36
N TRP A 115 -7.87 2.01 2.09
CA TRP A 115 -7.92 3.46 2.16
C TRP A 115 -7.58 4.12 0.81
N LEU A 116 -6.57 3.63 0.09
CA LEU A 116 -6.23 4.12 -1.25
C LEU A 116 -7.40 3.96 -2.22
N ALA A 117 -8.09 2.82 -2.19
CA ALA A 117 -9.30 2.60 -2.98
C ALA A 117 -10.42 3.58 -2.63
N ALA A 118 -10.58 3.90 -1.34
CA ALA A 118 -11.54 4.91 -0.91
C ALA A 118 -11.20 6.31 -1.45
N LYS A 119 -9.91 6.66 -1.59
CA LYS A 119 -9.43 7.97 -2.10
C LYS A 119 -9.19 8.02 -3.61
N ALA A 120 -9.24 6.88 -4.30
CA ALA A 120 -9.04 6.81 -5.74
C ALA A 120 -10.06 7.66 -6.51
N ASP A 121 -9.63 8.19 -7.66
CA ASP A 121 -10.48 8.87 -8.63
C ASP A 121 -11.62 7.95 -9.10
N ASP A 122 -12.81 8.51 -9.32
CA ASP A 122 -14.02 7.74 -9.61
C ASP A 122 -13.90 6.87 -10.87
N ARG A 123 -12.99 7.18 -11.79
CA ARG A 123 -12.72 6.34 -12.98
C ARG A 123 -12.12 4.97 -12.66
N ARG A 124 -11.51 4.83 -11.49
CA ARG A 124 -10.96 3.55 -11.01
C ARG A 124 -12.05 2.66 -10.44
N ARG A 125 -13.26 3.18 -10.24
CA ARG A 125 -14.41 2.44 -9.73
C ARG A 125 -15.13 1.74 -10.88
N ARG A 126 -15.29 0.44 -10.75
CA ARG A 126 -16.10 -0.39 -11.64
C ARG A 126 -17.59 -0.24 -11.27
N PHE A 127 -18.45 -0.70 -12.18
CA PHE A 127 -19.91 -0.65 -12.00
C PHE A 127 -20.39 -1.45 -10.78
N ASP A 128 -19.68 -2.50 -10.39
CA ASP A 128 -19.97 -3.32 -9.21
C ASP A 128 -19.44 -2.71 -7.89
N GLY A 129 -18.89 -1.49 -7.94
CA GLY A 129 -18.33 -0.79 -6.79
C GLY A 129 -16.90 -1.20 -6.42
N SER A 130 -16.30 -2.16 -7.14
CA SER A 130 -14.89 -2.51 -6.94
C SER A 130 -13.95 -1.45 -7.51
N VAL A 131 -12.72 -1.38 -6.98
CA VAL A 131 -11.72 -0.39 -7.38
C VAL A 131 -10.45 -1.09 -7.86
N ASP A 132 -10.01 -0.75 -9.06
CA ASP A 132 -8.73 -1.22 -9.62
C ASP A 132 -7.57 -0.35 -9.14
N LEU A 133 -6.64 -0.95 -8.40
CA LEU A 133 -5.45 -0.26 -7.89
C LEU A 133 -4.19 -0.52 -8.73
N GLY A 134 -4.17 -1.63 -9.47
CA GLY A 134 -3.03 -2.07 -10.27
C GLY A 134 -3.02 -3.58 -10.43
N TRP A 135 -1.90 -4.23 -10.14
CA TRP A 135 -1.76 -5.67 -10.27
C TRP A 135 -0.77 -6.26 -9.26
N THR A 136 -0.87 -7.56 -9.06
CA THR A 136 0.08 -8.39 -8.34
C THR A 136 0.66 -9.45 -9.27
N ARG A 137 1.84 -9.96 -8.94
CA ARG A 137 2.47 -11.08 -9.66
C ARG A 137 3.30 -11.88 -8.68
N PHE A 138 3.05 -13.18 -8.58
CA PHE A 138 3.95 -14.07 -7.86
C PHE A 138 5.34 -14.05 -8.50
N TYR A 139 6.41 -13.93 -7.72
CA TYR A 139 7.75 -13.63 -8.26
C TYR A 139 8.24 -14.64 -9.31
N GLU A 140 7.92 -15.92 -9.16
CA GLU A 140 8.25 -17.00 -10.13
C GLU A 140 7.30 -17.06 -11.33
N SER A 141 6.15 -16.38 -11.28
CA SER A 141 5.14 -16.37 -12.33
C SER A 141 5.34 -15.22 -13.31
N ARG A 142 5.03 -15.43 -14.60
CA ARG A 142 4.95 -14.34 -15.59
C ARG A 142 3.55 -13.74 -15.70
N GLN A 143 2.56 -14.36 -15.07
CA GLN A 143 1.18 -13.93 -15.15
C GLN A 143 0.88 -12.90 -14.07
N VAL A 144 0.39 -11.74 -14.48
CA VAL A 144 -0.10 -10.70 -13.57
C VAL A 144 -1.59 -10.93 -13.26
N GLU A 145 -1.98 -10.59 -12.04
CA GLU A 145 -3.36 -10.66 -11.55
C GLU A 145 -3.83 -9.26 -11.13
N PRO A 146 -5.05 -8.85 -11.51
CA PRO A 146 -5.54 -7.51 -11.17
C PRO A 146 -5.68 -7.36 -9.65
N LEU A 147 -5.15 -6.25 -9.12
CA LEU A 147 -5.29 -5.91 -7.70
C LEU A 147 -6.58 -5.10 -7.52
N VAL A 148 -7.58 -5.75 -6.96
CA VAL A 148 -8.93 -5.21 -6.81
C VAL A 148 -9.28 -5.06 -5.34
N VAL A 149 -9.87 -3.92 -4.98
CA VAL A 149 -10.52 -3.72 -3.69
C VAL A 149 -12.03 -3.75 -3.88
N ARG A 150 -12.72 -4.56 -3.08
CA ARG A 150 -14.18 -4.64 -3.07
C ARG A 150 -14.68 -4.44 -1.64
N GLU A 151 -15.63 -3.52 -1.47
CA GLU A 151 -16.21 -3.21 -0.16
C GLU A 151 -15.14 -2.86 0.90
N GLY A 152 -14.04 -2.22 0.47
CA GLY A 152 -12.91 -1.86 1.34
C GLY A 152 -11.93 -2.99 1.64
N VAL A 153 -12.15 -4.20 1.12
CA VAL A 153 -11.29 -5.38 1.33
C VAL A 153 -10.51 -5.70 0.06
N VAL A 154 -9.22 -5.95 0.19
CA VAL A 154 -8.36 -6.38 -0.92
C VAL A 154 -8.66 -7.84 -1.26
N ILE A 155 -8.85 -8.12 -2.55
CA ILE A 155 -8.92 -9.48 -3.07
C ILE A 155 -7.50 -9.90 -3.45
N TRP A 156 -6.82 -10.58 -2.53
CA TRP A 156 -5.48 -11.12 -2.77
C TRP A 156 -5.56 -12.34 -3.70
N PRO A 157 -4.53 -12.57 -4.54
CA PRO A 157 -4.43 -13.79 -5.32
C PRO A 157 -4.31 -15.01 -4.40
N SER A 158 -4.88 -16.13 -4.87
CA SER A 158 -4.95 -17.41 -4.17
C SER A 158 -3.79 -18.33 -4.50
#